data_AF-A0A4Y9UP83-F1
#
_entry.id   AF-A0A4Y9UP83-F1
#
_cell.length_a   1.000
_cell.length_b   1.000
_cell.length_c   1.000
_cell.angle_alpha   90.00
_cell.angle_beta   90.00
_cell.angle_gamma   90.00
#
_symmetry.space_group_name_H-M   'P 1'
#
loop_
_entity.id
_entity.type
_entity.pdbx_description
1 polymer ?
#
loop_
_entity_poly.entity_id
_entity_poly.type
_entity_poly.pdbx_seq_one_letter_code
_entity_poly.pdbx_strand_id
1 'polypeptide(L)'
;MIRTLFATALTLGVITGVAQAMPLTLLNAGANGDVIAVAGGCGPGWHRGPYGGCLRNYANPAAHACPRGYHIGPGGACRGNGR
;
A
#
# COMPACT_ATOMS: atom_id res chain seq x y z
N MET A 1 53.65 -26.70 -15.47
CA MET A 1 52.89 -26.85 -14.20
C MET A 1 52.11 -25.59 -13.78
N ILE A 2 52.28 -24.44 -14.46
CA ILE A 2 51.49 -23.20 -14.22
C ILE A 2 50.10 -23.20 -14.88
N ARG A 3 49.92 -23.98 -15.96
CA ARG A 3 48.70 -23.95 -16.79
C ARG A 3 47.49 -24.64 -16.15
N THR A 4 47.71 -25.52 -15.18
CA THR A 4 46.66 -26.21 -14.41
C THR A 4 46.14 -25.40 -13.22
N LEU A 5 46.90 -24.39 -12.76
CA LEU A 5 46.52 -23.53 -11.63
C LEU A 5 45.52 -22.43 -12.03
N PHE A 6 45.56 -21.98 -13.30
CA PHE A 6 44.60 -20.99 -13.81
C PHE A 6 43.20 -21.59 -14.05
N ALA A 7 43.12 -22.89 -14.36
CA ALA A 7 41.84 -23.54 -14.65
C ALA A 7 40.99 -23.76 -13.39
N THR A 8 41.62 -23.96 -12.22
CA THR A 8 40.92 -24.16 -10.95
C THR A 8 40.48 -22.86 -10.28
N ALA A 9 41.16 -21.74 -10.54
CA ALA A 9 40.76 -20.44 -10.01
C ALA A 9 39.48 -19.89 -10.68
N LEU A 10 39.26 -20.22 -11.96
CA LEU A 10 38.10 -19.73 -12.72
C LEU A 10 36.79 -20.43 -12.31
N THR A 11 36.85 -21.67 -11.83
CA THR A 11 35.64 -22.44 -11.46
C THR A 11 35.06 -22.05 -10.10
N LEU A 12 35.83 -21.44 -9.19
CA LEU A 12 35.31 -20.93 -7.92
C LEU A 12 34.67 -19.54 -8.01
N GLY A 13 34.88 -18.79 -9.10
CA GLY A 13 34.37 -17.42 -9.25
C GLY A 13 32.91 -17.30 -9.72
N VAL A 14 32.26 -18.40 -10.10
CA VAL A 14 30.93 -18.37 -10.75
C VAL A 14 29.77 -18.37 -9.75
N ILE A 15 30.03 -18.50 -8.44
CA ILE A 15 28.96 -18.68 -7.43
C ILE A 15 28.62 -17.37 -6.69
N THR A 16 29.35 -16.27 -6.91
CA THR A 16 29.06 -15.00 -6.24
C THR A 16 28.09 -14.16 -7.07
N GLY A 17 26.81 -14.18 -6.71
CA GLY A 17 25.94 -13.03 -6.98
C GLY A 17 24.62 -13.31 -7.68
N VAL A 18 23.77 -14.16 -7.12
CA VAL A 18 22.32 -13.90 -7.18
C VAL A 18 21.89 -13.35 -5.82
N ALA A 19 22.37 -12.15 -5.48
CA ALA A 19 21.68 -11.34 -4.50
C ALA A 19 20.33 -11.00 -5.13
N GLN A 20 19.32 -11.83 -4.89
CA GLN A 20 17.94 -11.47 -5.16
C GLN A 20 17.59 -10.35 -4.19
N ALA A 21 17.93 -9.11 -4.56
CA ALA A 21 17.29 -7.95 -4.00
C ALA A 21 15.80 -8.20 -4.21
N MET A 22 15.08 -8.40 -3.11
CA MET A 22 13.66 -8.72 -3.15
C MET A 22 13.03 -7.67 -4.05
N PRO A 23 12.48 -8.07 -5.22
CA PRO A 23 11.80 -7.10 -6.04
C PRO A 23 10.76 -6.52 -5.12
N LEU A 24 10.66 -5.19 -5.07
CA LEU A 24 9.57 -4.49 -4.42
C LEU A 24 8.32 -4.77 -5.28
N THR A 25 7.96 -6.06 -5.43
CA THR A 25 6.73 -6.52 -6.03
C THR A 25 5.68 -5.74 -5.27
N LEU A 26 4.85 -5.04 -6.03
CA LEU A 26 4.01 -4.01 -5.47
C LEU A 26 3.34 -4.56 -4.20
N LEU A 27 3.62 -3.93 -3.06
CA LEU A 27 2.75 -3.93 -1.88
C LEU A 27 1.40 -3.27 -2.24
N ASN A 28 0.92 -3.46 -3.47
CA ASN A 28 -0.35 -3.03 -3.97
C ASN A 28 -1.39 -3.98 -3.42
N ALA A 29 -1.85 -3.56 -2.25
CA ALA A 29 -3.24 -3.18 -2.08
C ALA A 29 -4.25 -4.33 -1.98
N GLY A 30 -3.84 -5.42 -1.36
CA GLY A 30 -4.71 -6.18 -0.48
C GLY A 30 -3.98 -6.22 0.85
N ALA A 31 -4.50 -5.52 1.85
CA ALA A 31 -4.04 -5.74 3.22
C ALA A 31 -4.00 -7.25 3.46
N ASN A 32 -3.00 -7.74 4.21
CA ASN A 32 -3.05 -9.09 4.79
C ASN A 32 -4.50 -9.33 5.21
N GLY A 33 -5.15 -10.39 4.72
CA GLY A 33 -6.60 -10.59 4.90
C GLY A 33 -7.04 -10.54 6.38
N ASP A 34 -6.07 -10.63 7.27
CA ASP A 34 -6.20 -10.55 8.72
C ASP A 34 -6.33 -9.11 9.28
N VAL A 35 -5.99 -8.06 8.51
CA VAL A 35 -6.01 -6.65 8.96
C VAL A 35 -6.69 -5.75 7.95
N ILE A 36 -7.89 -5.28 8.27
CA ILE A 36 -8.63 -4.32 7.43
C ILE A 36 -8.27 -2.90 7.86
N ALA A 37 -7.83 -2.07 6.91
CA ALA A 37 -7.53 -0.66 7.20
C ALA A 37 -8.81 0.12 7.52
N VAL A 38 -8.96 0.55 8.78
CA VAL A 38 -10.05 1.45 9.19
C VAL A 38 -10.01 2.70 8.33
N ALA A 39 -11.14 3.03 7.70
CA ALA A 39 -11.27 4.23 6.87
C ALA A 39 -10.25 4.35 5.71
N GLY A 40 -9.74 3.22 5.19
CA GLY A 40 -8.68 3.24 4.17
C GLY A 40 -7.33 3.76 4.68
N GLY A 41 -7.12 3.72 6.01
CA GLY A 41 -5.90 4.17 6.69
C GLY A 41 -5.91 5.62 7.14
N CYS A 42 -7.02 6.35 6.99
CA CYS A 42 -7.12 7.77 7.39
C CYS A 42 -7.60 7.98 8.83
N GLY A 43 -8.01 6.91 9.53
CA GLY A 43 -8.54 6.97 10.89
C GLY A 43 -10.01 7.41 11.00
N PRO A 44 -10.57 7.42 12.23
CA PRO A 44 -11.99 7.69 12.47
C PRO A 44 -12.41 9.10 12.06
N GLY A 45 -13.51 9.22 11.31
CA GLY A 45 -14.06 10.50 10.84
C GLY A 45 -13.35 11.07 9.59
N TRP A 46 -12.50 10.28 8.94
CA TRP A 46 -11.81 10.66 7.71
C TRP A 46 -12.01 9.60 6.62
N HIS A 47 -11.75 9.95 5.38
CA HIS A 47 -11.73 9.02 4.26
C HIS A 47 -10.60 9.35 3.31
N ARG A 48 -10.15 8.35 2.55
CA ARG A 48 -9.17 8.55 1.49
C ARG A 48 -9.87 9.12 0.25
N GLY A 49 -9.45 10.29 -0.17
CA GLY A 49 -9.97 10.96 -1.36
C GLY A 49 -9.39 10.40 -2.67
N PRO A 50 -9.92 10.83 -3.82
CA PRO A 50 -9.48 10.36 -5.14
C PRO A 50 -8.01 10.70 -5.46
N TYR A 51 -7.45 11.73 -4.82
CA TYR A 51 -6.03 12.11 -4.95
C TYR A 51 -5.13 11.45 -3.89
N GLY A 52 -5.61 10.43 -3.19
CA GLY A 52 -4.84 9.65 -2.21
C GLY A 52 -4.67 10.29 -0.82
N GLY A 53 -5.02 11.56 -0.65
CA GLY A 53 -5.00 12.27 0.63
C GLY A 53 -6.17 11.92 1.56
N CYS A 54 -6.01 12.20 2.85
CA CYS A 54 -7.07 12.01 3.85
C CYS A 54 -7.95 13.26 3.95
N LEU A 55 -9.25 13.08 3.72
CA LEU A 55 -10.28 14.11 3.73
C LEU A 55 -11.20 13.89 4.93
N ARG A 56 -11.59 14.98 5.59
CA ARG A 56 -12.47 14.91 6.75
C ARG A 56 -13.89 14.57 6.31
N ASN A 57 -14.55 13.68 7.01
CA ASN A 57 -15.98 13.44 6.77
C ASN A 57 -16.76 14.69 7.18
N TYR A 58 -17.73 15.04 6.35
CA TYR A 58 -18.28 16.39 6.32
C TYR A 58 -18.94 16.78 7.65
N ALA A 59 -18.76 18.02 8.10
CA ALA A 59 -19.25 18.44 9.43
C ALA A 59 -20.56 19.24 9.41
N ASN A 60 -20.93 19.81 8.27
CA ASN A 60 -22.14 20.61 8.13
C ASN A 60 -23.13 19.96 7.12
N PRO A 61 -24.24 19.36 7.59
CA PRO A 61 -25.20 18.71 6.72
C PRO A 61 -25.98 19.69 5.82
N ALA A 62 -26.00 20.99 6.12
CA ALA A 62 -26.64 21.97 5.24
C ALA A 62 -25.81 22.28 3.98
N ALA A 63 -24.51 21.98 4.01
CA ALA A 63 -23.59 22.22 2.90
C ALA A 63 -23.19 20.93 2.15
N HIS A 64 -23.79 19.78 2.49
CA HIS A 64 -23.48 18.49 1.88
C HIS A 64 -24.71 17.58 1.80
N ALA A 65 -24.74 16.70 0.79
CA ALA A 65 -25.84 15.74 0.63
C ALA A 65 -25.93 14.69 1.76
N CYS A 66 -24.86 14.51 2.54
CA CYS A 66 -24.80 13.49 3.58
C CYS A 66 -24.93 14.10 4.99
N PRO A 67 -25.47 13.34 5.96
CA PRO A 67 -25.53 13.76 7.36
C PRO A 67 -24.17 14.15 7.91
N ARG A 68 -24.18 14.89 9.02
CA ARG A 68 -22.94 15.24 9.73
C ARG A 68 -22.14 13.98 10.00
N GLY A 69 -20.92 13.96 9.49
CA GLY A 69 -19.95 12.88 9.66
C GLY A 69 -19.80 11.91 8.53
N TYR A 70 -20.52 12.12 7.45
CA TYR A 70 -20.53 11.22 6.33
C TYR A 70 -19.97 11.94 5.10
N HIS A 71 -19.37 11.18 4.19
CA HIS A 71 -18.96 11.64 2.87
C HIS A 71 -19.71 10.86 1.79
N ILE A 72 -19.74 11.39 0.57
CA ILE A 72 -20.32 10.70 -0.58
C ILE A 72 -19.32 9.64 -1.05
N GLY A 73 -19.71 8.39 -0.91
CA GLY A 73 -18.96 7.23 -1.38
C GLY A 73 -19.41 6.74 -2.75
N PRO A 74 -18.89 5.57 -3.18
CA PRO A 74 -19.28 4.93 -4.43
C PRO A 74 -20.80 4.74 -4.54
N GLY A 75 -21.36 5.04 -5.71
CA GLY A 75 -22.82 4.96 -5.95
C GLY A 75 -23.64 6.04 -5.26
N GLY A 76 -23.01 7.10 -4.73
CA GLY A 76 -23.71 8.20 -4.05
C GLY A 76 -24.09 7.91 -2.60
N ALA A 77 -23.72 6.74 -2.06
CA ALA A 77 -24.06 6.35 -0.70
C ALA A 77 -23.23 7.11 0.35
N CYS A 78 -23.85 7.51 1.46
CA CYS A 78 -23.16 8.19 2.56
C CYS A 78 -22.34 7.23 3.43
N ARG A 79 -21.07 7.54 3.69
CA ARG A 79 -20.15 6.72 4.51
C ARG A 79 -19.50 7.49 5.65
N GLY A 80 -19.56 6.92 6.86
CA GLY A 80 -19.12 7.58 8.10
C GLY A 80 -17.67 7.30 8.52
N ASN A 81 -17.06 6.23 8.01
CA ASN A 81 -15.68 5.79 8.28
C ASN A 81 -15.21 6.03 9.74
N GLY A 82 -15.77 5.28 10.69
CA GLY A 82 -15.46 5.42 12.13
C GLY A 82 -16.39 6.36 12.91
N ARG A 83 -17.65 6.44 12.49
CA ARG A 83 -18.78 6.97 13.27
C ARG A 83 -19.81 5.89 13.49
#